data_AF-A0A915UES9-F1
#
_entry.id   AF-A0A915UES9-F1
#
_cell.length_a   1.000
_cell.length_b   1.000
_cell.length_c   1.000
_cell.angle_alpha   90.00
_cell.angle_beta   90.00
_cell.angle_gamma   90.00
#
_symmetry.space_group_name_H-M   'P 1'
#
loop_
_entity.id
_entity.type
_entity.pdbx_description
1 polymer ?
#
loop_
_entity_poly.entity_id
_entity_poly.type
_entity_poly.pdbx_seq_one_letter_code
_entity_poly.pdbx_strand_id
1 'polypeptide(L)'
;MFDRRDDARDRERTGDDRARVYDIGDRDDLDPRDGLGRDLDLPRGEERELVVDRDRMYELNGEDSRTLAAVGAFRVVPEHDLDADRDTLAHLRDEGLVASVDLGDDERGLTLTRDGRELLDAHAPERDDGPSQTFYAGVSRERELEHDSQLYATYRQEEERLRDQQGGLEVRRVVLEQDLKREYQEFLQAPNRGRADSDGRPDRDEHEIRGWARDHDLPYFDGQVHFPDYRIEYEVDGRALHQDVELFTPHYRGAHAASHSKAGFRVYVTGGRGGGRSAPRARGMEEFL
;
A
#
# COMPACT_ATOMS: atom_id res chain seq x y z
N MET A 1 59.91 38.04 5.41
CA MET A 1 60.25 37.17 6.55
C MET A 1 59.55 35.84 6.29
N PHE A 2 60.30 34.79 5.97
CA PHE A 2 59.82 33.41 5.95
C PHE A 2 59.99 32.83 7.36
N ASP A 3 59.04 32.07 7.91
CA ASP A 3 59.10 30.60 7.99
C ASP A 3 57.87 29.98 8.72
N ARG A 4 57.63 28.73 8.35
CA ARG A 4 56.61 27.70 8.61
C ARG A 4 56.17 27.44 10.05
N ARG A 5 54.97 26.85 10.18
CA ARG A 5 54.77 25.45 10.63
C ARG A 5 53.38 24.91 10.28
N ASP A 6 53.40 23.73 9.66
CA ASP A 6 52.33 22.76 9.47
C ASP A 6 51.76 22.22 10.79
N ASP A 7 50.46 21.87 10.78
CA ASP A 7 49.87 20.60 11.25
C ASP A 7 48.33 20.78 11.28
N ALA A 8 47.58 20.35 10.25
CA ALA A 8 47.08 18.99 10.03
C ALA A 8 45.79 18.64 10.83
N ARG A 9 44.70 18.50 10.05
CA ARG A 9 43.65 17.44 10.10
C ARG A 9 42.18 17.80 10.38
N ASP A 10 41.39 17.41 9.38
CA ASP A 10 40.11 16.70 9.45
C ASP A 10 38.87 17.46 9.89
N ARG A 11 38.07 17.85 8.90
CA ARG A 11 36.84 17.10 8.54
C ARG A 11 36.25 17.65 7.24
N GLU A 12 36.55 16.95 6.16
CA GLU A 12 35.73 16.97 4.95
C GLU A 12 34.34 16.43 5.32
N ARG A 13 33.31 17.26 5.15
CA ARG A 13 31.93 16.80 5.01
C ARG A 13 31.63 16.89 3.54
N THR A 14 31.95 15.81 2.83
CA THR A 14 31.66 15.60 1.42
C THR A 14 30.14 15.61 1.26
N GLY A 15 29.59 16.76 0.86
CA GLY A 15 28.26 16.82 0.29
C GLY A 15 28.36 16.20 -1.08
N ASP A 16 27.88 14.96 -1.20
CA ASP A 16 27.82 14.23 -2.46
C ASP A 16 26.71 14.85 -3.31
N ASP A 17 27.10 15.87 -4.09
CA ASP A 17 26.36 16.37 -5.25
C ASP A 17 26.31 15.26 -6.32
N ARG A 18 25.48 14.21 -6.10
CA ARG A 18 25.12 13.29 -7.18
C ARG A 18 24.06 13.98 -8.03
N ALA A 19 24.54 14.42 -9.19
CA ALA A 19 23.77 14.97 -10.28
C ALA A 19 22.54 14.10 -10.60
N ARG A 20 21.40 14.50 -10.06
CA ARG A 20 20.07 14.07 -10.49
C ARG A 20 19.77 14.78 -11.81
N VAL A 21 19.95 14.07 -12.91
CA VAL A 21 19.47 14.50 -14.22
C VAL A 21 18.43 13.49 -14.65
N TYR A 22 17.26 13.53 -13.99
CA TYR A 22 16.04 13.04 -14.60
C TYR A 22 15.53 14.17 -15.49
N ASP A 23 15.43 13.91 -16.78
CA ASP A 23 14.84 14.85 -17.72
C ASP A 23 13.40 15.13 -17.25
N ILE A 24 13.10 16.38 -16.93
CA ILE A 24 11.81 16.83 -16.35
C ILE A 24 10.70 16.80 -17.43
N GLY A 25 11.03 16.35 -18.65
CA GLY A 25 10.22 16.46 -19.86
C GLY A 25 8.98 15.56 -19.96
N ASP A 26 8.94 14.42 -19.28
CA ASP A 26 7.85 13.44 -19.46
C ASP A 26 6.89 13.37 -18.26
N ARG A 27 6.47 14.53 -17.75
CA ARG A 27 5.42 14.60 -16.71
C ARG A 27 3.99 14.43 -17.27
N ASP A 28 3.83 14.41 -18.60
CA ASP A 28 2.52 14.62 -19.24
C ASP A 28 1.86 13.34 -19.82
N ASP A 29 2.52 12.18 -19.80
CA ASP A 29 1.92 10.87 -20.14
C ASP A 29 1.82 9.98 -18.89
N LEU A 30 1.07 10.46 -17.88
CA LEU A 30 0.74 9.62 -16.72
C LEU A 30 -0.19 8.49 -17.18
N ASP A 31 0.31 7.25 -17.22
CA ASP A 31 -0.56 6.08 -17.28
C ASP A 31 -1.55 6.18 -16.11
N PRO A 32 -2.88 6.17 -16.35
CA PRO A 32 -3.86 6.16 -15.27
C PRO A 32 -3.64 5.04 -14.24
N ARG A 33 -2.84 4.01 -14.57
CA ARG A 33 -2.49 2.86 -13.74
C ARG A 33 -1.32 3.13 -12.78
N ASP A 34 -0.63 4.26 -12.90
CA ASP A 34 0.55 4.63 -12.10
C ASP A 34 0.23 5.12 -10.68
N GLY A 35 -1.02 5.04 -10.20
CA GLY A 35 -1.45 5.65 -8.94
C GLY A 35 -0.59 5.29 -7.71
N LEU A 36 -0.10 4.06 -7.63
CA LEU A 36 0.70 3.56 -6.50
C LEU A 36 2.21 3.84 -6.64
N GLY A 37 2.67 4.07 -7.88
CA GLY A 37 4.09 4.31 -8.21
C GLY A 37 4.40 5.76 -8.55
N ARG A 38 3.38 6.62 -8.71
CA ARG A 38 3.50 8.00 -9.19
C ARG A 38 4.47 8.87 -8.41
N ASP A 39 4.62 8.62 -7.13
CA ASP A 39 5.50 9.42 -6.29
C ASP A 39 6.91 8.83 -6.18
N LEU A 40 7.12 7.58 -6.60
CA LEU A 40 8.42 6.93 -6.52
C LEU A 40 9.43 7.60 -7.46
N ASP A 41 10.64 7.81 -6.95
CA ASP A 41 11.83 8.22 -7.70
C ASP A 41 12.45 6.98 -8.39
N LEU A 42 11.67 6.35 -9.26
CA LEU A 42 12.04 5.18 -10.05
C LEU A 42 11.77 5.42 -11.54
N PRO A 43 12.44 4.66 -12.44
CA PRO A 43 12.26 4.79 -13.89
C PRO A 43 10.80 4.65 -14.32
N ARG A 44 10.39 5.44 -15.31
CA ARG A 44 9.02 5.44 -15.87
C ARG A 44 8.97 5.12 -17.37
N GLY A 45 10.11 5.24 -18.04
CA GLY A 45 10.23 4.98 -19.47
C GLY A 45 10.16 3.50 -19.82
N GLU A 46 10.13 3.20 -21.11
CA GLU A 46 10.11 1.82 -21.61
C GLU A 46 11.47 1.11 -21.45
N GLU A 47 12.56 1.88 -21.55
CA GLU A 47 13.93 1.37 -21.43
C GLU A 47 14.31 1.14 -19.96
N ARG A 48 15.07 0.06 -19.72
CA ARG A 48 15.61 -0.22 -18.39
C ARG A 48 16.77 0.70 -18.08
N GLU A 49 16.71 1.30 -16.90
CA GLU A 49 17.71 2.22 -16.37
C GLU A 49 18.30 1.66 -15.08
N LEU A 50 19.55 2.04 -14.79
CA LEU A 50 20.23 1.61 -13.58
C LEU A 50 19.69 2.36 -12.35
N VAL A 51 19.15 1.62 -11.40
CA VAL A 51 18.70 2.09 -10.09
C VAL A 51 19.63 1.55 -9.02
N VAL A 52 20.16 2.45 -8.19
CA VAL A 52 21.13 2.09 -7.15
C VAL A 52 20.46 2.21 -5.79
N ASP A 53 20.37 1.09 -5.06
CA ASP A 53 20.03 1.08 -3.63
C ASP A 53 21.20 0.52 -2.83
N ARG A 54 21.78 1.37 -1.97
CA ARG A 54 22.97 1.07 -1.17
C ARG A 54 24.13 0.50 -2.00
N ASP A 55 24.42 -0.79 -1.85
CA ASP A 55 25.50 -1.51 -2.52
C ASP A 55 24.99 -2.39 -3.69
N ARG A 56 23.70 -2.27 -4.05
CA ARG A 56 23.05 -3.04 -5.11
C ARG A 56 22.67 -2.14 -6.28
N MET A 57 22.72 -2.72 -7.47
CA MET A 57 22.33 -2.08 -8.72
C MET A 57 21.28 -2.96 -9.38
N TYR A 58 20.19 -2.34 -9.79
CA TYR A 58 19.06 -2.97 -10.46
C TYR A 58 18.87 -2.31 -11.83
N GLU A 59 18.42 -3.05 -12.83
CA GLU A 59 17.98 -2.48 -14.11
C GLU A 59 16.45 -2.48 -14.13
N LEU A 60 15.82 -1.31 -14.07
CA LEU A 60 14.36 -1.19 -13.97
C LEU A 60 13.81 -0.24 -15.03
N ASN A 61 12.65 -0.54 -15.59
CA ASN A 61 11.86 0.37 -16.41
C ASN A 61 10.56 0.80 -15.70
N GLY A 62 9.66 1.48 -16.42
CA GLY A 62 8.37 1.90 -15.90
C GLY A 62 7.42 0.76 -15.55
N GLU A 63 7.42 -0.33 -16.33
CA GLU A 63 6.58 -1.50 -16.05
C GLU A 63 7.07 -2.27 -14.81
N ASP A 64 8.39 -2.42 -14.66
CA ASP A 64 9.05 -2.96 -13.49
C ASP A 64 8.65 -2.16 -12.24
N SER A 65 8.78 -0.83 -12.32
CA SER A 65 8.48 0.10 -11.22
C SER A 65 7.00 0.08 -10.83
N ARG A 66 6.07 0.09 -11.80
CA ARG A 66 4.62 -0.06 -11.56
C ARG A 66 4.29 -1.37 -10.88
N THR A 67 4.88 -2.47 -11.37
CA THR A 67 4.63 -3.81 -10.83
C THR A 67 5.15 -3.91 -9.39
N LEU A 68 6.33 -3.37 -9.09
CA LEU A 68 6.86 -3.31 -7.73
C LEU A 68 5.96 -2.49 -6.81
N ALA A 69 5.51 -1.31 -7.25
CA ALA A 69 4.60 -0.48 -6.46
C ALA A 69 3.28 -1.19 -6.15
N ALA A 70 2.68 -1.87 -7.14
CA ALA A 70 1.46 -2.65 -6.96
C ALA A 70 1.68 -3.83 -6.00
N VAL A 71 2.71 -4.66 -6.24
CA VAL A 71 3.05 -5.81 -5.39
C VAL A 71 3.52 -5.37 -3.99
N GLY A 72 3.97 -4.12 -3.82
CA GLY A 72 4.36 -3.58 -2.53
C GLY A 72 3.20 -3.02 -1.73
N ALA A 73 2.26 -2.35 -2.38
CA ALA A 73 1.08 -1.78 -1.72
C ALA A 73 0.14 -2.88 -1.17
N PHE A 74 0.17 -4.07 -1.78
CA PHE A 74 -0.60 -5.23 -1.35
C PHE A 74 0.34 -6.38 -0.96
N ARG A 75 0.09 -7.08 0.15
CA ARG A 75 1.03 -8.13 0.62
C ARG A 75 1.27 -9.23 -0.41
N VAL A 76 0.23 -9.58 -1.16
CA VAL A 76 0.26 -10.60 -2.20
C VAL A 76 -0.67 -10.18 -3.34
N VAL A 77 -0.20 -10.33 -4.58
CA VAL A 77 -1.00 -10.06 -5.79
C VAL A 77 -0.94 -11.27 -6.72
N PRO A 78 -2.08 -11.83 -7.18
CA PRO A 78 -2.10 -12.87 -8.20
C PRO A 78 -1.42 -12.41 -9.49
N GLU A 79 -0.57 -13.26 -10.09
CA GLU A 79 0.14 -12.89 -11.33
C GLU A 79 -0.80 -12.52 -12.48
N HIS A 80 -2.00 -13.10 -12.51
CA HIS A 80 -2.98 -12.87 -13.57
C HIS A 80 -3.75 -11.55 -13.44
N ASP A 81 -3.69 -10.92 -12.27
CA ASP A 81 -4.30 -9.60 -12.05
C ASP A 81 -3.32 -8.46 -12.37
N LEU A 82 -2.02 -8.75 -12.39
CA LEU A 82 -0.99 -7.80 -12.77
C LEU A 82 -1.04 -7.52 -14.28
N ASP A 83 -0.91 -6.25 -14.63
CA ASP A 83 -0.79 -5.79 -16.00
C ASP A 83 0.69 -5.69 -16.37
N ALA A 84 1.36 -6.83 -16.27
CA ALA A 84 2.78 -6.99 -16.57
C ALA A 84 2.99 -8.23 -17.43
N ASP A 85 3.89 -8.14 -18.40
CA ASP A 85 4.22 -9.29 -19.23
C ASP A 85 5.06 -10.33 -18.47
N ARG A 86 5.19 -11.52 -19.05
CA ARG A 86 5.93 -12.61 -18.41
C ARG A 86 7.41 -12.30 -18.24
N ASP A 87 7.98 -11.49 -19.11
CA ASP A 87 9.40 -11.14 -19.12
C ASP A 87 9.69 -10.12 -18.02
N THR A 88 8.80 -9.15 -17.79
CA THR A 88 8.80 -8.26 -16.61
C THR A 88 8.72 -9.05 -15.31
N LEU A 89 7.76 -9.98 -15.20
CA LEU A 89 7.64 -10.79 -13.99
C LEU A 89 8.84 -11.72 -13.76
N ALA A 90 9.44 -12.26 -14.83
CA ALA A 90 10.64 -13.08 -14.73
C ALA A 90 11.85 -12.22 -14.29
N HIS A 91 12.00 -11.04 -14.89
CA HIS A 91 13.08 -10.11 -14.57
C HIS A 91 13.07 -9.66 -13.11
N LEU A 92 11.92 -9.21 -12.59
CA LEU A 92 11.80 -8.81 -11.19
C LEU A 92 12.11 -9.94 -10.19
N ARG A 93 11.85 -11.20 -10.59
CA ARG A 93 12.22 -12.39 -9.80
C ARG A 93 13.73 -12.64 -9.85
N ASP A 94 14.33 -12.50 -11.02
CA ASP A 94 15.77 -12.70 -11.24
C ASP A 94 16.59 -11.62 -10.50
N GLU A 95 16.11 -10.38 -10.46
CA GLU A 95 16.63 -9.28 -9.63
C GLU A 95 16.39 -9.50 -8.11
N GLY A 96 15.59 -10.51 -7.75
CA GLY A 96 15.28 -10.84 -6.35
C GLY A 96 14.42 -9.80 -5.64
N LEU A 97 13.72 -8.94 -6.38
CA LEU A 97 12.85 -7.89 -5.83
C LEU A 97 11.44 -8.43 -5.49
N VAL A 98 11.00 -9.47 -6.19
CA VAL A 98 9.75 -10.19 -5.90
C VAL A 98 9.97 -11.68 -5.71
N ALA A 99 9.07 -12.33 -4.98
CA ALA A 99 9.04 -13.78 -4.78
C ALA A 99 7.67 -14.35 -5.15
N SER A 100 7.67 -15.57 -5.67
CA SER A 100 6.43 -16.31 -5.97
C SER A 100 5.85 -16.95 -4.72
N VAL A 101 4.53 -16.93 -4.62
CA VAL A 101 3.75 -17.61 -3.57
C VAL A 101 2.73 -18.53 -4.25
N ASP A 102 2.61 -19.76 -3.74
CA ASP A 102 1.58 -20.71 -4.17
C ASP A 102 0.24 -20.33 -3.53
N LEU A 103 -0.77 -20.04 -4.34
CA LEU A 103 -2.11 -19.69 -3.88
C LEU A 103 -3.07 -20.90 -3.88
N GLY A 104 -2.61 -22.07 -4.34
CA GLY A 104 -3.44 -23.24 -4.62
C GLY A 104 -4.11 -23.19 -5.99
N ASP A 105 -4.70 -24.31 -6.42
CA ASP A 105 -5.41 -24.46 -7.71
C ASP A 105 -4.58 -24.05 -8.94
N ASP A 106 -3.28 -24.37 -8.93
CA ASP A 106 -2.29 -23.99 -9.96
C ASP A 106 -2.12 -22.47 -10.14
N GLU A 107 -2.59 -21.67 -9.18
CA GLU A 107 -2.49 -20.22 -9.19
C GLU A 107 -1.27 -19.75 -8.41
N ARG A 108 -0.58 -18.75 -8.97
CA ARG A 108 0.60 -18.15 -8.36
C ARG A 108 0.38 -16.66 -8.13
N GLY A 109 0.88 -16.19 -7.00
CA GLY A 109 0.95 -14.78 -6.66
C GLY A 109 2.39 -14.30 -6.50
N LEU A 110 2.55 -12.99 -6.43
CA LEU A 110 3.80 -12.31 -6.13
C LEU A 110 3.69 -11.57 -4.80
N THR A 111 4.80 -11.51 -4.09
CA THR A 111 5.00 -10.68 -2.90
C THR A 111 6.37 -10.01 -3.01
N LEU A 112 6.54 -8.80 -2.46
CA LEU A 112 7.87 -8.21 -2.42
C LEU A 112 8.79 -9.03 -1.52
N THR A 113 10.06 -9.09 -1.92
CA THR A 113 11.13 -9.47 -1.00
C THR A 113 11.46 -8.31 -0.08
N ARG A 114 12.33 -8.56 0.91
CA ARG A 114 12.86 -7.48 1.75
C ARG A 114 13.64 -6.47 0.92
N ASP A 115 14.42 -6.93 -0.05
CA ASP A 115 15.20 -6.07 -0.94
C ASP A 115 14.27 -5.22 -1.82
N GLY A 116 13.19 -5.82 -2.36
CA GLY A 116 12.17 -5.08 -3.12
C GLY A 116 11.48 -4.00 -2.31
N ARG A 117 11.10 -4.30 -1.07
CA ARG A 117 10.52 -3.29 -0.17
C ARG A 117 11.53 -2.21 0.19
N GLU A 118 12.76 -2.57 0.54
CA GLU A 118 13.79 -1.59 0.93
C GLU A 118 14.12 -0.65 -0.23
N LEU A 119 14.14 -1.15 -1.47
CA LEU A 119 14.24 -0.34 -2.68
C LEU A 119 13.07 0.66 -2.77
N LEU A 120 11.81 0.20 -2.62
CA LEU A 120 10.67 1.12 -2.66
C LEU A 120 10.69 2.15 -1.52
N ASP A 121 11.00 1.73 -0.29
CA ASP A 121 11.09 2.61 0.88
C ASP A 121 12.20 3.67 0.69
N ALA A 122 13.32 3.32 0.04
CA ALA A 122 14.43 4.25 -0.24
C ALA A 122 14.13 5.27 -1.34
N HIS A 123 13.23 4.92 -2.27
CA HIS A 123 12.83 5.75 -3.41
C HIS A 123 11.44 6.39 -3.23
N ALA A 124 10.80 6.18 -2.09
CA ALA A 124 9.58 6.89 -1.71
C ALA A 124 9.95 8.30 -1.21
N PRO A 125 9.31 9.36 -1.74
CA PRO A 125 9.60 10.72 -1.29
C PRO A 125 9.06 10.92 0.12
N GLU A 126 9.78 11.73 0.89
CA GLU A 126 9.23 12.34 2.09
C GLU A 126 8.19 13.38 1.66
N ARG A 127 6.93 13.17 2.04
CA ARG A 127 5.83 14.07 1.72
C ARG A 127 5.59 15.06 2.86
N ASP A 128 5.44 16.34 2.51
CA ASP A 128 5.09 17.40 3.47
C ASP A 128 3.61 17.35 3.89
N ASP A 129 2.75 16.77 3.05
CA ASP A 129 1.29 16.80 3.15
C ASP A 129 0.65 15.51 3.71
N GLY A 130 1.47 14.55 4.14
CA GLY A 130 0.97 13.31 4.75
C GLY A 130 1.95 12.13 4.58
N PRO A 131 1.58 10.92 5.04
CA PRO A 131 2.45 9.77 4.92
C PRO A 131 2.36 9.16 3.52
N SER A 132 3.51 8.80 2.96
CA SER A 132 3.63 8.09 1.67
C SER A 132 3.03 6.68 1.73
N GLN A 133 2.90 6.03 0.57
CA GLN A 133 2.49 4.62 0.47
C GLN A 133 3.35 3.74 1.38
N THR A 134 2.71 2.88 2.17
CA THR A 134 3.40 1.84 2.94
C THR A 134 3.58 0.62 2.05
N PHE A 135 4.80 0.08 2.00
CA PHE A 135 5.12 -1.14 1.25
C PHE A 135 5.34 -2.34 2.17
N TYR A 136 4.90 -3.51 1.74
CA TYR A 136 4.96 -4.75 2.49
C TYR A 136 5.83 -5.79 1.80
N ALA A 137 6.48 -6.64 2.59
CA ALA A 137 7.30 -7.74 2.10
C ALA A 137 6.90 -9.06 2.75
N GLY A 138 6.74 -10.09 1.91
CA GLY A 138 6.39 -11.45 2.33
C GLY A 138 4.94 -11.65 2.76
N VAL A 139 4.59 -12.92 2.94
CA VAL A 139 3.27 -13.33 3.44
C VAL A 139 3.27 -13.26 4.97
N SER A 140 2.34 -12.49 5.54
CA SER A 140 2.23 -12.35 6.99
C SER A 140 1.74 -13.64 7.65
N ARG A 141 0.68 -14.24 7.11
CA ARG A 141 0.05 -15.48 7.63
C ARG A 141 -0.57 -16.28 6.49
N GLU A 142 -0.25 -17.57 6.40
CA GLU A 142 -0.80 -18.48 5.36
C GLU A 142 -2.33 -18.48 5.33
N ARG A 143 -2.98 -18.43 6.50
CA ARG A 143 -4.45 -18.40 6.61
C ARG A 143 -5.10 -17.11 6.07
N GLU A 144 -4.33 -16.04 5.91
CA GLU A 144 -4.79 -14.75 5.37
C GLU A 144 -4.48 -14.66 3.87
N LEU A 145 -3.74 -15.61 3.29
CA LEU A 145 -3.26 -15.57 1.92
C LEU A 145 -4.40 -15.50 0.88
N GLU A 146 -5.46 -16.29 1.07
CA GLU A 146 -6.62 -16.25 0.18
C GLU A 146 -7.30 -14.88 0.21
N HIS A 147 -7.43 -14.26 1.38
CA HIS A 147 -8.03 -12.93 1.55
C HIS A 147 -7.13 -11.84 0.97
N ASP A 148 -5.84 -11.84 1.32
CA ASP A 148 -4.84 -10.87 0.84
C ASP A 148 -4.75 -10.88 -0.70
N SER A 149 -4.84 -12.07 -1.33
CA SER A 149 -4.79 -12.21 -2.79
C SER A 149 -5.95 -11.53 -3.53
N GLN A 150 -7.07 -11.26 -2.84
CA GLN A 150 -8.25 -10.66 -3.46
C GLN A 150 -8.25 -9.12 -3.40
N LEU A 151 -7.41 -8.53 -2.55
CA LEU A 151 -7.40 -7.09 -2.30
C LEU A 151 -7.11 -6.30 -3.58
N TYR A 152 -6.06 -6.68 -4.32
CA TYR A 152 -5.63 -5.95 -5.51
C TYR A 152 -6.71 -5.93 -6.61
N ALA A 153 -7.35 -7.07 -6.89
CA ALA A 153 -8.42 -7.14 -7.90
C ALA A 153 -9.60 -6.22 -7.55
N THR A 154 -10.02 -6.19 -6.28
CA THR A 154 -11.09 -5.28 -5.84
C THR A 154 -10.65 -3.82 -5.86
N TYR A 155 -9.39 -3.54 -5.52
CA TYR A 155 -8.81 -2.20 -5.61
C TYR A 155 -8.87 -1.69 -7.04
N ARG A 156 -8.43 -2.48 -8.02
CA ARG A 156 -8.45 -2.11 -9.45
C ARG A 156 -9.87 -1.79 -9.92
N GLN A 157 -10.84 -2.60 -9.50
CA GLN A 157 -12.25 -2.39 -9.84
C GLN A 157 -12.83 -1.13 -9.20
N GLU A 158 -12.49 -0.83 -7.96
CA GLU A 158 -12.95 0.37 -7.25
C GLU A 158 -12.23 1.63 -7.76
N GLU A 159 -10.94 1.56 -8.05
CA GLU A 159 -10.16 2.63 -8.69
C GLU A 159 -10.77 3.02 -10.03
N GLU A 160 -11.04 2.05 -10.91
CA GLU A 160 -11.67 2.28 -12.21
C GLU A 160 -13.03 2.99 -12.05
N ARG A 161 -13.86 2.49 -11.12
CA ARG A 161 -15.16 3.09 -10.80
C ARG A 161 -15.02 4.54 -10.32
N LEU A 162 -14.05 4.82 -9.44
CA LEU A 162 -13.83 6.16 -8.92
C LEU A 162 -13.35 7.11 -10.04
N ARG A 163 -12.45 6.65 -10.92
CA ARG A 163 -11.98 7.41 -12.09
C ARG A 163 -13.12 7.73 -13.07
N ASP A 164 -14.02 6.78 -13.30
CA ASP A 164 -15.20 7.00 -14.17
C ASP A 164 -16.16 8.05 -13.61
N GLN A 165 -16.23 8.19 -12.28
CA GLN A 165 -17.12 9.13 -11.60
C GLN A 165 -16.49 10.49 -11.33
N GLN A 166 -15.17 10.51 -11.12
CA GLN A 166 -14.41 11.67 -10.70
C GLN A 166 -13.29 11.92 -11.72
N GLY A 167 -13.53 12.86 -12.63
CA GLY A 167 -12.47 13.35 -13.51
C GLY A 167 -11.32 13.95 -12.72
N GLY A 168 -10.08 13.72 -13.14
CA GLY A 168 -8.90 14.25 -12.46
C GLY A 168 -8.55 13.55 -11.14
N LEU A 169 -9.08 12.35 -10.89
CA LEU A 169 -8.75 11.57 -9.70
C LEU A 169 -7.26 11.20 -9.66
N GLU A 170 -6.63 11.51 -8.53
CA GLU A 170 -5.26 11.14 -8.22
C GLU A 170 -5.24 10.23 -6.99
N VAL A 171 -4.93 8.93 -7.17
CA VAL A 171 -4.69 8.04 -6.03
C VAL A 171 -3.43 8.52 -5.29
N ARG A 172 -3.53 8.67 -3.97
CA ARG A 172 -2.41 9.03 -3.08
C ARG A 172 -1.76 7.79 -2.48
N ARG A 173 -2.58 6.87 -1.97
CA ARG A 173 -2.13 5.58 -1.40
C ARG A 173 -3.31 4.64 -1.13
N VAL A 174 -2.97 3.41 -0.83
CA VAL A 174 -3.86 2.41 -0.23
C VAL A 174 -3.37 2.08 1.18
N VAL A 175 -4.29 2.16 2.15
CA VAL A 175 -4.05 1.86 3.57
C VAL A 175 -4.76 0.56 3.90
N LEU A 176 -4.03 -0.47 4.34
CA LEU A 176 -4.65 -1.75 4.71
C LEU A 176 -5.19 -1.71 6.14
N GLU A 177 -6.15 -2.58 6.46
CA GLU A 177 -6.76 -2.72 7.80
C GLU A 177 -5.71 -2.79 8.92
N GLN A 178 -4.61 -3.51 8.68
CA GLN A 178 -3.54 -3.67 9.67
C GLN A 178 -2.87 -2.34 10.04
N ASP A 179 -2.80 -1.38 9.12
CA ASP A 179 -2.19 -0.07 9.35
C ASP A 179 -3.12 0.78 10.20
N LEU A 180 -4.41 0.79 9.87
CA LEU A 180 -5.44 1.48 10.65
C LEU A 180 -5.53 0.90 12.07
N LYS A 181 -5.49 -0.44 12.19
CA LYS A 181 -5.44 -1.11 13.50
C LYS A 181 -4.17 -0.78 14.26
N ARG A 182 -3.01 -0.71 13.60
CA ARG A 182 -1.75 -0.32 14.26
C ARG A 182 -1.85 1.09 14.82
N GLU A 183 -2.31 2.06 14.03
CA GLU A 183 -2.52 3.44 14.48
C GLU A 183 -3.50 3.51 15.66
N TYR A 184 -4.61 2.77 15.59
CA TYR A 184 -5.57 2.67 16.68
C TYR A 184 -4.94 2.09 17.95
N GLN A 185 -4.16 1.01 17.84
CA GLN A 185 -3.45 0.43 18.98
C GLN A 185 -2.43 1.40 19.57
N GLU A 186 -1.73 2.17 18.74
CA GLU A 186 -0.82 3.21 19.21
C GLU A 186 -1.56 4.32 19.97
N PHE A 187 -2.72 4.76 19.48
CA PHE A 187 -3.58 5.72 20.17
C PHE A 187 -4.05 5.19 21.54
N LEU A 188 -4.49 3.93 21.59
CA LEU A 188 -4.91 3.26 22.81
C LEU A 188 -3.77 3.18 23.85
N GLN A 189 -2.55 2.95 23.39
CA GLN A 189 -1.37 2.76 24.24
C GLN A 189 -0.57 4.05 24.50
N ALA A 190 -0.89 5.17 23.83
CA ALA A 190 -0.17 6.43 24.00
C ALA A 190 -0.09 6.90 25.48
N PRO A 191 -1.16 6.78 26.30
CA PRO A 191 -1.09 7.14 27.73
C PRO A 191 -0.12 6.27 28.56
N ASN A 192 0.13 5.05 28.11
CA ASN A 192 0.99 4.07 28.79
C ASN A 192 2.48 4.21 28.45
N ARG A 193 2.84 5.00 27.42
CA ARG A 193 4.24 5.17 27.01
C ARG A 193 5.06 5.80 28.13
N GLY A 194 6.14 5.13 28.55
CA GLY A 194 7.08 5.62 29.56
C GLY A 194 6.66 5.40 31.01
N ARG A 195 5.56 4.69 31.28
CA ARG A 195 5.12 4.34 32.64
C ARG A 195 5.52 2.91 33.01
N ALA A 196 6.37 2.76 34.02
CA ALA A 196 6.82 1.45 34.52
C ALA A 196 5.75 0.71 35.33
N ASP A 197 4.70 1.40 35.75
CA ASP A 197 3.58 0.94 36.58
C ASP A 197 2.27 0.74 35.80
N SER A 198 2.30 0.84 34.47
CA SER A 198 1.14 0.55 33.63
C SER A 198 0.79 -0.94 33.69
N ASP A 199 -0.50 -1.24 33.85
CA ASP A 199 -1.04 -2.60 33.80
C ASP A 199 -1.17 -3.16 32.36
N GLY A 200 -0.76 -2.36 31.36
CA GLY A 200 -0.83 -2.68 29.94
C GLY A 200 -2.22 -2.55 29.33
N ARG A 201 -3.24 -2.19 30.11
CA ARG A 201 -4.59 -1.95 29.61
C ARG A 201 -4.69 -0.54 29.05
N PRO A 202 -5.39 -0.34 27.92
CA PRO A 202 -5.69 1.00 27.45
C PRO A 202 -6.52 1.76 28.49
N ASP A 203 -6.05 2.94 28.88
CA ASP A 203 -6.77 3.85 29.80
C ASP A 203 -7.80 4.73 29.06
N ARG A 204 -7.96 4.53 27.75
CA ARG A 204 -8.85 5.36 26.92
C ARG A 204 -10.31 5.11 27.25
N ASP A 205 -11.05 6.18 27.48
CA ASP A 205 -12.50 6.09 27.69
C ASP A 205 -13.28 6.02 26.35
N GLU A 206 -14.57 5.74 26.45
CA GLU A 206 -15.45 5.62 25.27
C GLU A 206 -15.53 6.92 24.46
N HIS A 207 -15.44 8.07 25.12
CA HIS A 207 -15.52 9.38 24.45
C HIS A 207 -14.26 9.64 23.63
N GLU A 208 -13.09 9.30 24.17
CA GLU A 208 -11.82 9.37 23.47
C GLU A 208 -11.78 8.42 22.27
N ILE A 209 -12.22 7.17 22.43
CA ILE A 209 -12.27 6.19 21.33
C ILE A 209 -13.21 6.68 20.22
N ARG A 210 -14.40 7.18 20.58
CA ARG A 210 -15.35 7.73 19.60
C ARG A 210 -14.81 9.00 18.94
N GLY A 211 -14.06 9.82 19.67
CA GLY A 211 -13.35 10.98 19.15
C GLY A 211 -12.34 10.58 18.08
N TRP A 212 -11.46 9.63 18.43
CA TRP A 212 -10.48 9.08 17.50
C TRP A 212 -11.13 8.50 16.24
N ALA A 213 -12.18 7.68 16.39
CA ALA A 213 -12.90 7.12 15.24
C ALA A 213 -13.47 8.20 14.32
N ARG A 214 -14.04 9.27 14.89
CA ARG A 214 -14.54 10.42 14.09
C ARG A 214 -13.40 11.12 13.35
N ASP A 215 -12.28 11.37 14.01
CA ASP A 215 -11.14 12.08 13.41
C ASP A 215 -10.47 11.28 12.28
N HIS A 216 -10.68 9.95 12.27
CA HIS A 216 -10.20 9.05 11.22
C HIS A 216 -11.31 8.66 10.23
N ASP A 217 -12.49 9.30 10.31
CA ASP A 217 -13.67 8.96 9.49
C ASP A 217 -14.03 7.46 9.53
N LEU A 218 -13.89 6.82 10.69
CA LEU A 218 -14.20 5.40 10.90
C LEU A 218 -15.51 5.21 11.68
N PRO A 219 -16.33 4.20 11.32
CA PRO A 219 -17.56 3.91 12.03
C PRO A 219 -17.31 3.45 13.48
N TYR A 220 -18.10 3.98 14.40
CA TYR A 220 -18.14 3.55 15.80
C TYR A 220 -19.54 3.13 16.19
N PHE A 221 -19.75 1.85 16.44
CA PHE A 221 -21.02 1.30 16.93
C PHE A 221 -20.79 -0.02 17.66
N ASP A 222 -21.75 -0.38 18.52
CA ASP A 222 -21.68 -1.56 19.39
C ASP A 222 -20.42 -1.58 20.28
N GLY A 223 -19.95 -0.39 20.69
CA GLY A 223 -18.84 -0.21 21.62
C GLY A 223 -17.44 -0.36 21.03
N GLN A 224 -17.31 -0.40 19.69
CA GLN A 224 -16.03 -0.62 19.02
C GLN A 224 -15.91 0.18 17.72
N VAL A 225 -14.66 0.42 17.33
CA VAL A 225 -14.31 0.97 16.01
C VAL A 225 -14.31 -0.15 15.00
N HIS A 226 -14.88 0.09 13.82
CA HIS A 226 -14.89 -0.85 12.71
C HIS A 226 -13.89 -0.38 11.65
N PHE A 227 -13.12 -1.32 11.10
CA PHE A 227 -12.07 -1.06 10.13
C PHE A 227 -12.43 -1.73 8.80
N PRO A 228 -12.24 -1.06 7.66
CA PRO A 228 -12.35 -1.70 6.36
C PRO A 228 -11.12 -2.58 6.08
N ASP A 229 -11.26 -3.55 5.18
CA ASP A 229 -10.12 -4.34 4.69
C ASP A 229 -9.01 -3.46 4.09
N TYR A 230 -9.42 -2.42 3.36
CA TYR A 230 -8.52 -1.35 2.93
C TYR A 230 -9.27 -0.04 2.67
N ARG A 231 -8.50 1.05 2.68
CA ARG A 231 -8.92 2.41 2.34
C ARG A 231 -8.10 2.92 1.16
N ILE A 232 -8.76 3.41 0.13
CA ILE A 232 -8.13 4.16 -0.96
C ILE A 232 -8.16 5.63 -0.55
N GLU A 233 -7.01 6.27 -0.39
CA GLU A 233 -6.91 7.72 -0.23
C GLU A 233 -6.57 8.35 -1.57
N TYR A 234 -7.34 9.36 -1.98
CA TYR A 234 -7.21 9.99 -3.28
C TYR A 234 -7.57 11.47 -3.21
N GLU A 235 -7.18 12.20 -4.25
CA GLU A 235 -7.49 13.61 -4.41
C GLU A 235 -8.36 13.83 -5.66
N VAL A 236 -9.33 14.73 -5.54
CA VAL A 236 -10.09 15.26 -6.69
C VAL A 236 -10.14 16.77 -6.55
N ASP A 237 -9.69 17.50 -7.57
CA ASP A 237 -9.68 18.97 -7.59
C ASP A 237 -9.05 19.61 -6.33
N GLY A 238 -7.93 19.07 -5.85
CA GLY A 238 -7.24 19.58 -4.65
C GLY A 238 -7.86 19.17 -3.32
N ARG A 239 -8.88 18.29 -3.31
CA ARG A 239 -9.55 17.83 -2.10
C ARG A 239 -9.20 16.38 -1.80
N ALA A 240 -8.63 16.17 -0.61
CA ALA A 240 -8.40 14.84 -0.08
C ALA A 240 -9.74 14.16 0.24
N LEU A 241 -9.91 12.95 -0.29
CA LEU A 241 -11.06 12.08 -0.11
C LEU A 241 -10.55 10.67 0.17
N HIS A 242 -11.42 9.81 0.68
CA HIS A 242 -11.12 8.39 0.82
C HIS A 242 -12.33 7.53 0.45
N GLN A 243 -12.04 6.26 0.17
CA GLN A 243 -13.04 5.22 -0.03
C GLN A 243 -12.66 3.99 0.77
N ASP A 244 -13.52 3.62 1.71
CA ASP A 244 -13.39 2.42 2.54
C ASP A 244 -14.03 1.22 1.83
N VAL A 245 -13.29 0.11 1.76
CA VAL A 245 -13.69 -1.09 1.03
C VAL A 245 -13.56 -2.34 1.90
N GLU A 246 -14.57 -3.20 1.80
CA GLU A 246 -14.69 -4.47 2.52
C GLU A 246 -14.86 -5.63 1.53
N LEU A 247 -14.14 -6.73 1.73
CA LEU A 247 -14.30 -7.97 0.99
C LEU A 247 -15.23 -8.92 1.74
N PHE A 248 -16.29 -9.34 1.07
CA PHE A 248 -17.21 -10.34 1.58
C PHE A 248 -16.95 -11.69 0.90
N THR A 249 -16.35 -12.63 1.64
CA THR A 249 -16.23 -14.02 1.20
C THR A 249 -17.46 -14.84 1.65
N PRO A 250 -18.08 -15.66 0.79
CA PRO A 250 -19.26 -16.47 1.12
C PRO A 250 -19.06 -17.46 2.28
N HIS A 251 -17.82 -17.74 2.67
CA HIS A 251 -17.49 -18.60 3.81
C HIS A 251 -17.66 -17.89 5.17
N TYR A 252 -17.86 -16.57 5.18
CA TYR A 252 -18.13 -15.79 6.38
C TYR A 252 -19.59 -15.98 6.86
N ARG A 253 -19.83 -17.00 7.69
CA ARG A 253 -21.16 -17.25 8.29
C ARG A 253 -21.36 -16.47 9.59
N GLY A 254 -22.38 -15.61 9.62
CA GLY A 254 -23.08 -15.15 10.84
C GLY A 254 -22.50 -13.91 11.54
N ALA A 255 -23.40 -13.14 12.17
CA ALA A 255 -23.22 -11.91 13.00
C ALA A 255 -22.45 -10.72 12.36
N HIS A 256 -21.36 -10.96 11.63
CA HIS A 256 -20.53 -9.95 10.99
C HIS A 256 -21.23 -9.25 9.82
N ALA A 257 -22.01 -9.96 9.01
CA ALA A 257 -22.76 -9.38 7.88
C ALA A 257 -23.65 -8.18 8.27
N ALA A 258 -24.27 -8.22 9.45
CA ALA A 258 -25.12 -7.12 9.95
C ALA A 258 -24.31 -5.90 10.46
N SER A 259 -23.04 -6.11 10.81
CA SER A 259 -22.09 -5.05 11.17
C SER A 259 -21.66 -4.26 9.93
N HIS A 260 -21.38 -4.95 8.81
CA HIS A 260 -20.91 -4.31 7.58
C HIS A 260 -21.94 -3.38 6.93
N SER A 261 -23.24 -3.72 6.99
CA SER A 261 -24.30 -2.82 6.49
C SER A 261 -24.42 -1.52 7.29
N LYS A 262 -24.00 -1.49 8.57
CA LYS A 262 -23.98 -0.27 9.40
C LYS A 262 -22.72 0.58 9.20
N ALA A 263 -21.61 -0.04 8.82
CA ALA A 263 -20.32 0.61 8.66
C ALA A 263 -20.28 1.56 7.43
N GLY A 264 -21.13 1.34 6.43
CA GLY A 264 -21.16 2.18 5.24
C GLY A 264 -19.98 1.95 4.27
N PHE A 265 -19.20 0.88 4.48
CA PHE A 265 -18.10 0.49 3.59
C PHE A 265 -18.62 0.00 2.24
N ARG A 266 -17.80 0.19 1.20
CA ARG A 266 -18.06 -0.38 -0.12
C ARG A 266 -17.82 -1.88 -0.08
N VAL A 267 -18.81 -2.69 -0.39
CA VAL A 267 -18.70 -4.16 -0.30
C VAL A 267 -18.46 -4.80 -1.67
N TYR A 268 -17.42 -5.63 -1.75
CA TYR A 268 -17.14 -6.50 -2.88
C TYR A 268 -17.32 -7.95 -2.48
N VAL A 269 -18.15 -8.69 -3.21
CA VAL A 269 -18.29 -10.14 -2.99
C VAL A 269 -17.26 -10.88 -3.82
N THR A 270 -16.43 -11.66 -3.17
CA THR A 270 -15.40 -12.49 -3.80
C THR A 270 -15.88 -13.95 -3.80
N GLY A 271 -15.81 -14.64 -4.95
CA GLY A 271 -16.22 -16.04 -5.03
C GLY A 271 -15.15 -16.96 -4.43
N GLY A 272 -15.56 -17.99 -3.68
CA GLY A 272 -14.65 -19.08 -3.32
C GLY A 272 -14.17 -19.81 -4.58
N ARG A 273 -12.94 -20.35 -4.56
CA ARG A 273 -12.29 -21.07 -5.67
C ARG A 273 -12.96 -22.44 -5.93
N GLY A 274 -14.22 -22.41 -6.39
CA GLY A 274 -15.03 -23.59 -6.67
C GLY A 274 -15.68 -23.46 -8.04
N GLY A 275 -14.93 -23.81 -9.09
CA GLY A 275 -15.47 -24.06 -10.43
C GLY A 275 -16.12 -22.85 -11.12
N GLY A 276 -15.30 -22.01 -11.75
CA GLY A 276 -15.74 -20.96 -12.69
C GLY A 276 -15.25 -19.58 -12.30
N ARG A 277 -14.37 -19.01 -13.15
CA ARG A 277 -13.82 -17.65 -13.05
C ARG A 277 -14.95 -16.64 -12.82
N SER A 278 -15.10 -16.18 -11.59
CA SER A 278 -16.01 -15.08 -11.26
C SER A 278 -15.18 -13.95 -10.71
N ALA A 279 -15.00 -12.91 -11.52
CA ALA A 279 -14.41 -11.65 -11.07
C ALA A 279 -15.19 -11.12 -9.84
N PRO A 280 -14.54 -10.42 -8.91
CA PRO A 280 -15.22 -9.75 -7.82
C PRO A 280 -16.39 -8.91 -8.35
N ARG A 281 -17.51 -8.95 -7.64
CA ARG A 281 -18.70 -8.15 -8.01
C ARG A 281 -19.01 -7.18 -6.88
N ALA A 282 -19.06 -5.89 -7.23
CA ALA A 282 -19.67 -4.89 -6.39
C ALA A 282 -21.14 -5.26 -6.15
N ARG A 283 -21.59 -5.21 -4.90
CA ARG A 283 -23.01 -5.32 -4.56
C ARG A 283 -23.48 -4.07 -3.83
N GLY A 284 -24.73 -3.69 -4.08
CA GLY A 284 -25.37 -2.61 -3.32
C GLY A 284 -25.69 -3.07 -1.90
N MET A 285 -25.57 -2.17 -0.92
CA MET A 285 -25.89 -2.44 0.49
C MET A 285 -27.32 -2.97 0.70
N GLU A 286 -28.26 -2.65 -0.21
CA GLU A 286 -29.66 -3.05 -0.15
C GLU A 286 -29.87 -4.57 -0.32
N GLU A 287 -28.92 -5.30 -0.92
CA GLU A 287 -29.03 -6.76 -1.14
C GLU A 287 -28.57 -7.62 0.06
N PHE A 288 -28.11 -6.98 1.14
CA PHE A 288 -27.65 -7.65 2.37
C PHE A 288 -28.61 -7.47 3.57
N LEU A 289 -29.74 -6.79 3.37
CA LEU A 289 -30.79 -6.54 4.38
C LEU A 289 -31.99 -7.50 4.26
#